data_AF-A0A8H6M346-F1
#
_entry.id   AF-A0A8H6M346-F1
#
_cell.length_a   1.000
_cell.length_b   1.000
_cell.length_c   1.000
_cell.angle_alpha   90.00
_cell.angle_beta   90.00
_cell.angle_gamma   90.00
#
_symmetry.space_group_name_H-M   'P 1'
#
loop_
_entity.id
_entity.type
_entity.pdbx_description
1 polymer ?
#
loop_
_entity_poly.entity_id
_entity_poly.type
_entity_poly.pdbx_seq_one_letter_code
_entity_poly.pdbx_strand_id
1 'polypeptide(L)'
;LILAGDFAQLPPVGGVALYRPTITDKALASRASAGKSLHQQKVAIGKFIWHQVCVVVILKQNMRQTLEGGPDARYRRALENMSETKCLSLPIFRNVSIITSRNSYKDRYNELGCESFAKGRGETLHTFHSVDFMANNKDETADKKRLGKRKATKVGLPESLQRLLWTQEPHTSDHIPAVLKLCKGMPV
;
A
#
# COMPACT_ATOMS: atom_id res chain seq x y z
N LEU A 1 15.05 -26.05 5.93
CA LEU A 1 14.26 -24.81 5.74
C LEU A 1 14.96 -23.70 6.49
N ILE A 2 15.36 -22.62 5.81
CA ILE A 2 15.93 -21.44 6.46
C ILE A 2 14.91 -20.32 6.29
N LEU A 3 14.45 -19.77 7.41
CA LEU A 3 13.51 -18.64 7.44
C LEU A 3 14.28 -17.41 7.93
N ALA A 4 14.17 -16.32 7.18
CA ALA A 4 14.78 -15.04 7.54
C ALA A 4 13.71 -13.96 7.41
N GLY A 5 13.65 -13.07 8.40
CA GLY A 5 12.67 -12.01 8.45
C GLY A 5 12.83 -11.17 9.70
N ASP A 6 12.05 -10.10 9.79
CA ASP A 6 12.01 -9.20 10.93
C ASP A 6 10.57 -9.16 11.47
N PHE A 7 10.40 -9.58 12.73
CA PHE A 7 9.10 -9.64 13.39
C PHE A 7 8.55 -8.28 13.80
N ALA A 8 9.38 -7.22 13.77
CA ALA A 8 8.94 -5.86 13.97
C ALA A 8 8.28 -5.24 12.72
N GLN A 9 8.25 -5.98 11.59
CA GLN A 9 7.54 -5.54 10.38
C GLN A 9 6.02 -5.56 10.57
N LEU A 10 5.32 -4.84 9.68
CA LEU A 10 3.86 -4.86 9.64
C LEU A 10 3.35 -6.30 9.45
N PRO A 11 2.26 -6.68 10.15
CA PRO A 11 1.67 -7.99 9.98
C PRO A 11 1.21 -8.20 8.53
N PRO A 12 1.11 -9.46 8.07
CA PRO A 12 0.66 -9.75 6.72
C PRO A 12 -0.73 -9.16 6.46
N VAL A 13 -0.88 -8.51 5.31
CA VAL A 13 -2.16 -7.87 4.92
C VAL A 13 -3.25 -8.94 4.79
N GLY A 14 -4.30 -8.83 5.61
CA GLY A 14 -5.42 -9.78 5.63
C GLY A 14 -5.08 -11.19 6.16
N GLY A 15 -3.86 -11.40 6.68
CA GLY A 15 -3.38 -12.68 7.18
C GLY A 15 -3.21 -12.73 8.70
N VAL A 16 -2.85 -13.90 9.22
CA VAL A 16 -2.50 -14.09 10.63
C VAL A 16 -0.98 -14.17 10.75
N ALA A 17 -0.40 -13.39 11.68
CA ALA A 17 1.02 -13.43 11.96
C ALA A 17 1.46 -14.82 12.47
N LEU A 18 2.59 -15.33 11.95
CA LEU A 18 3.10 -16.68 12.28
C LEU A 18 3.48 -16.81 13.76
N TYR A 19 4.04 -15.76 14.35
CA TYR A 19 4.44 -15.72 15.76
C TYR A 19 3.27 -15.64 16.75
N ARG A 20 2.03 -15.51 16.25
CA ARG A 20 0.87 -15.41 17.13
C ARG A 20 0.61 -16.78 17.80
N PRO A 21 0.62 -16.87 19.14
CA PRO A 21 0.62 -18.15 19.86
C PRO A 21 -0.66 -18.96 19.68
N THR A 22 -1.77 -18.31 19.31
CA THR A 22 -3.07 -18.94 19.17
C THR A 22 -3.25 -19.55 17.78
N ILE A 23 -3.31 -20.88 17.69
CA ILE A 23 -3.69 -21.62 16.45
C ILE A 23 -5.21 -21.48 16.18
N THR A 24 -5.97 -21.03 17.19
CA THR A 24 -7.43 -21.04 17.26
C THR A 24 -8.11 -19.67 17.12
N ASP A 25 -7.49 -18.68 16.47
CA ASP A 25 -8.26 -17.48 16.11
C ASP A 25 -9.48 -17.91 15.28
N LYS A 26 -10.67 -17.36 15.55
CA LYS A 26 -11.91 -17.66 14.81
C LYS A 26 -11.78 -17.52 13.29
N ALA A 27 -10.74 -16.84 12.78
CA ALA A 27 -10.37 -16.77 11.37
C ALA A 27 -9.75 -18.07 10.80
N LEU A 28 -9.07 -18.88 11.63
CA LEU A 28 -8.51 -20.20 11.27
C LEU A 28 -9.37 -21.36 11.82
N ALA A 29 -10.04 -21.11 12.96
CA ALA A 29 -10.88 -22.02 13.73
C ALA A 29 -12.38 -21.75 13.59
N SER A 30 -12.85 -21.14 12.51
CA SER A 30 -14.25 -21.28 12.06
C SER A 30 -14.49 -22.70 11.54
N ARG A 31 -14.31 -23.67 12.45
CA ARG A 31 -14.75 -25.07 12.46
C ARG A 31 -14.31 -25.90 11.25
N ALA A 32 -14.17 -27.19 11.50
CA ALA A 32 -14.12 -28.22 10.47
C ALA A 32 -15.48 -28.29 9.75
N SER A 33 -15.80 -27.26 8.96
CA SER A 33 -16.88 -27.25 7.99
C SER A 33 -16.28 -27.63 6.64
N ALA A 34 -17.01 -28.42 5.85
CA ALA A 34 -16.57 -29.02 4.58
C ALA A 34 -16.31 -28.01 3.43
N GLY A 35 -15.57 -26.92 3.69
CA GLY A 35 -15.38 -25.81 2.75
C GLY A 35 -14.25 -24.84 3.13
N LYS A 36 -13.08 -25.33 3.56
CA LYS A 36 -11.89 -24.46 3.66
C LYS A 36 -11.31 -24.19 2.27
N SER A 37 -11.17 -22.91 1.91
CA SER A 37 -10.41 -22.49 0.72
C SER A 37 -9.00 -23.07 0.75
N LEU A 38 -8.45 -23.43 -0.41
CA LEU A 38 -7.06 -23.90 -0.55
C LEU A 38 -6.05 -22.94 0.10
N HIS A 39 -6.34 -21.63 0.10
CA HIS A 39 -5.49 -20.63 0.75
C HIS A 39 -5.45 -20.81 2.27
N GLN A 40 -6.60 -21.03 2.92
CA GLN A 40 -6.68 -21.22 4.36
C GLN A 40 -5.99 -22.53 4.80
N GLN A 41 -6.07 -23.57 3.98
CA GLN A 41 -5.35 -24.84 4.23
C GLN A 41 -3.83 -24.62 4.19
N LYS A 42 -3.33 -23.90 3.17
CA LYS A 42 -1.91 -23.54 3.06
C LYS A 42 -1.41 -22.72 4.24
N VAL A 43 -2.20 -21.75 4.72
CA VAL A 43 -1.86 -20.95 5.91
C VAL A 43 -1.78 -21.81 7.17
N ALA A 44 -2.72 -22.74 7.37
CA ALA A 44 -2.72 -23.65 8.52
C ALA A 44 -1.51 -24.59 8.51
N ILE A 45 -1.19 -25.18 7.36
CA ILE A 45 0.00 -26.03 7.18
C ILE A 45 1.28 -25.22 7.42
N GLY A 46 1.38 -24.01 6.86
CA GLY A 46 2.52 -23.12 7.07
C GLY A 46 2.71 -22.78 8.55
N LYS A 47 1.62 -22.55 9.29
CA LYS A 47 1.68 -22.31 10.74
C LYS A 47 2.13 -23.55 11.52
N PHE A 48 1.70 -24.74 11.12
CA PHE A 48 2.18 -25.98 11.74
C PHE A 48 3.69 -26.18 11.53
N ILE A 49 4.18 -25.96 10.30
CA ILE A 49 5.62 -26.00 9.97
C ILE A 49 6.38 -24.95 10.78
N TRP A 50 5.83 -23.74 10.96
CA TRP A 50 6.44 -22.70 11.79
C TRP A 50 6.64 -23.14 13.24
N HIS A 51 5.68 -23.83 13.84
CA HIS A 51 5.80 -24.36 15.21
C HIS A 51 6.82 -25.50 15.34
N GLN A 52 7.31 -26.08 14.23
CA GLN A 52 8.39 -27.08 14.24
C GLN A 52 9.79 -26.45 14.22
N VAL A 53 9.90 -25.12 14.13
CA VAL A 53 11.20 -24.43 14.15
C VAL A 53 11.74 -24.40 15.58
N CYS A 54 12.82 -25.14 15.84
CA CYS A 54 13.45 -25.20 17.17
C CYS A 54 14.66 -24.29 17.33
N VAL A 55 15.19 -23.72 16.25
CA VAL A 55 16.43 -22.91 16.27
C VAL A 55 16.12 -21.50 15.77
N VAL A 56 16.46 -20.51 16.58
CA VAL A 56 16.33 -19.09 16.26
C VAL A 56 17.70 -18.43 16.41
N VAL A 57 18.11 -17.70 15.37
CA VAL A 57 19.34 -16.90 15.37
C VAL A 57 18.94 -15.43 15.26
N ILE A 58 19.34 -14.61 16.23
CA ILE A 58 19.07 -13.17 16.25
C ILE A 58 20.35 -12.41 15.89
N LEU A 59 20.33 -11.71 14.76
CA LEU A 59 21.41 -10.82 14.34
C LEU A 59 21.30 -9.49 15.12
N LYS A 60 22.38 -9.06 15.76
CA LYS A 60 22.40 -7.83 16.57
C LYS A 60 22.98 -6.61 15.84
N GLN A 61 23.84 -6.84 14.85
CA GLN A 61 24.54 -5.76 14.15
C GLN A 61 23.71 -5.25 12.96
N ASN A 62 23.38 -3.96 12.97
CA ASN A 62 22.71 -3.30 11.86
C ASN A 62 23.75 -2.90 10.79
N MET A 63 23.60 -3.45 9.58
CA MET A 63 24.51 -3.18 8.46
C MET A 63 24.02 -2.09 7.50
N ARG A 64 22.81 -1.53 7.70
CA ARG A 64 22.25 -0.46 6.85
C ARG A 64 22.66 0.94 7.30
N GLN A 65 23.01 1.12 8.58
CA GLN A 65 23.36 2.41 9.21
C GLN A 65 24.74 2.34 9.87
N THR A 66 25.77 2.01 9.09
CA THR A 66 27.12 1.69 9.58
C THR A 66 28.02 2.90 9.76
N LEU A 67 27.61 4.09 9.33
CA LEU A 67 28.43 5.29 9.45
C LEU A 67 28.31 5.85 10.88
N GLU A 68 29.39 5.70 11.65
CA GLU A 68 29.51 6.23 13.01
C GLU A 68 29.59 7.77 13.05
N GLY A 69 29.97 8.41 11.93
CA GLY A 69 30.06 9.87 11.80
C GLY A 69 29.15 10.44 10.70
N GLY A 70 28.54 11.60 10.97
CA GLY A 70 27.85 12.42 9.95
C GLY A 70 26.31 12.43 10.03
N PRO A 71 25.61 12.60 8.87
CA PRO A 71 24.15 12.66 8.77
C PRO A 71 23.43 11.43 9.38
N ASP A 72 24.09 10.27 9.36
CA ASP A 72 23.52 8.99 9.79
C ASP A 72 23.45 8.86 11.33
N ALA A 73 24.43 9.42 12.05
CA ALA A 73 24.38 9.55 13.51
C ALA A 73 23.26 10.51 13.96
N ARG A 74 23.02 11.58 13.19
CA ARG A 74 21.89 12.49 13.40
C ARG A 74 20.56 11.81 13.13
N TYR A 75 20.49 10.92 12.14
CA TYR A 75 19.29 10.15 11.82
C TYR A 75 18.96 9.13 12.92
N ARG A 76 19.96 8.39 13.45
CA ARG A 76 19.77 7.52 14.62
C ARG A 76 19.28 8.28 15.84
N ARG A 77 19.95 9.40 16.18
CA ARG A 77 19.51 10.29 17.26
C ARG A 77 18.13 10.90 16.98
N ALA A 78 17.77 11.15 15.73
CA ALA A 78 16.43 11.63 15.37
C ALA A 78 15.37 10.54 15.48
N LEU A 79 15.67 9.27 15.18
CA LEU A 79 14.76 8.15 15.41
C LEU A 79 14.54 7.92 16.91
N GLU A 80 15.60 8.03 17.71
CA GLU A 80 15.53 8.00 19.19
C GLU A 80 14.70 9.19 19.71
N ASN A 81 14.95 10.40 19.19
CA ASN A 81 14.26 11.64 19.59
C ASN A 81 12.90 11.85 18.93
N MET A 82 12.48 11.04 17.95
CA MET A 82 11.10 11.09 17.42
C MET A 82 10.08 10.61 18.46
N SER A 83 10.55 9.96 19.53
CA SER A 83 9.78 9.78 20.77
C SER A 83 9.46 11.11 21.46
N GLU A 84 10.23 12.17 21.21
CA GLU A 84 10.01 13.53 21.69
C GLU A 84 9.42 14.41 20.58
N THR A 85 8.19 14.85 20.77
CA THR A 85 7.34 15.50 19.78
C THR A 85 7.87 16.88 19.36
N LYS A 86 8.87 16.96 18.50
CA LYS A 86 9.37 18.23 17.94
C LYS A 86 8.51 18.69 16.76
N CYS A 87 8.33 20.01 16.68
CA CYS A 87 7.38 20.65 15.78
C CYS A 87 7.82 20.58 14.31
N LEU A 88 6.94 20.09 13.44
CA LEU A 88 7.15 19.94 11.98
C LEU A 88 7.13 21.26 11.19
N SER A 89 7.03 22.41 11.86
CA SER A 89 6.91 23.73 11.22
C SER A 89 8.25 24.33 10.78
N LEU A 90 9.38 23.70 11.09
CA LEU A 90 10.70 24.23 10.76
C LEU A 90 10.96 24.21 9.24
N PRO A 91 11.64 25.23 8.67
CA PRO A 91 11.95 25.30 7.25
C PRO A 91 12.72 24.09 6.69
N ILE A 92 13.51 23.45 7.55
CA ILE A 92 14.28 22.23 7.21
C ILE A 92 13.39 21.04 6.84
N PHE A 93 12.11 21.07 7.24
CA PHE A 93 11.12 20.04 6.92
C PHE A 93 10.24 20.43 5.71
N ARG A 94 10.58 21.51 4.99
CA ARG A 94 9.86 21.88 3.77
C ARG A 94 10.20 20.90 2.65
N ASN A 95 9.18 20.37 1.97
CA ASN A 95 9.31 19.42 0.86
C ASN A 95 10.03 18.11 1.21
N VAL A 96 10.01 17.69 2.49
CA VAL A 96 10.52 16.38 2.90
C VAL A 96 9.45 15.31 2.74
N SER A 97 9.85 14.06 2.51
CA SER A 97 8.93 12.93 2.49
C SER A 97 8.33 12.69 3.88
N ILE A 98 7.00 12.55 3.94
CA ILE A 98 6.26 12.31 5.18
C ILE A 98 5.62 10.92 5.09
N ILE A 99 5.79 10.11 6.13
CA ILE A 99 5.11 8.81 6.27
C ILE A 99 3.84 9.03 7.08
N THR A 100 2.68 8.64 6.55
CA THR A 100 1.39 8.77 7.22
C THR A 100 0.77 7.40 7.51
N SER A 101 -0.09 7.34 8.53
CA SER A 101 -0.75 6.08 8.93
C SER A 101 -1.81 5.58 7.95
N ARG A 102 -2.47 6.47 7.20
CA ARG A 102 -3.51 6.11 6.21
C ARG A 102 -3.21 6.74 4.86
N ASN A 103 -3.58 6.02 3.80
CA ASN A 103 -3.45 6.53 2.43
C ASN A 103 -4.30 7.79 2.18
N SER A 104 -5.46 7.93 2.82
CA SER A 104 -6.27 9.16 2.71
C SER A 104 -5.52 10.41 3.19
N TYR A 105 -4.78 10.31 4.30
CA TYR A 105 -3.96 11.41 4.79
C TYR A 105 -2.79 11.70 3.83
N LYS A 106 -2.11 10.67 3.35
CA LYS A 106 -1.05 10.80 2.34
C LYS A 106 -1.57 11.55 1.11
N ASP A 107 -2.72 11.14 0.58
CA ASP A 107 -3.31 11.71 -0.63
C ASP A 107 -3.66 13.19 -0.41
N ARG A 108 -4.21 13.54 0.76
CA ARG A 108 -4.48 14.93 1.14
C ARG A 108 -3.22 15.77 1.30
N TYR A 109 -2.17 15.24 1.94
CA TYR A 109 -0.88 15.95 2.06
C TYR A 109 -0.22 16.15 0.70
N ASN A 110 -0.29 15.14 -0.18
CA ASN A 110 0.24 15.24 -1.53
C ASN A 110 -0.51 16.33 -2.32
N GLU A 111 -1.84 16.40 -2.23
CA GLU A 111 -2.61 17.45 -2.89
C GLU A 111 -2.18 18.86 -2.45
N LEU A 112 -2.13 19.10 -1.13
CA LEU A 112 -1.68 20.39 -0.57
C LEU A 112 -0.22 20.69 -0.91
N GLY A 113 0.62 19.65 -0.93
CA GLY A 113 2.03 19.70 -1.26
C GLY A 113 2.26 20.11 -2.71
N CYS A 114 1.54 19.50 -3.66
CA CYS A 114 1.61 19.83 -5.09
C CYS A 114 1.30 21.32 -5.33
N GLU A 115 0.22 21.83 -4.73
CA GLU A 115 -0.20 23.23 -4.89
C GLU A 115 0.81 24.20 -4.26
N SER A 116 1.28 23.89 -3.05
CA SER A 116 2.25 24.71 -2.33
C SER A 116 3.62 24.70 -3.01
N PHE A 117 4.01 23.59 -3.61
CA PHE A 117 5.27 23.42 -4.33
C PHE A 117 5.28 24.21 -5.63
N ALA A 118 4.20 24.10 -6.43
CA ALA A 118 4.03 24.86 -7.67
C ALA A 118 4.07 26.37 -7.38
N LYS A 119 3.28 26.84 -6.39
CA LYS A 119 3.28 28.25 -5.95
C LYS A 119 4.65 28.72 -5.48
N GLY A 120 5.36 27.89 -4.71
CA GLY A 120 6.68 28.23 -4.17
C GLY A 120 7.77 28.39 -5.24
N ARG A 121 7.60 27.76 -6.42
CA ARG A 121 8.53 27.86 -7.54
C ARG A 121 8.04 28.76 -8.67
N GLY A 122 6.79 29.19 -8.64
CA GLY A 122 6.16 29.91 -9.76
C GLY A 122 5.93 29.05 -10.99
N GLU A 123 5.84 27.72 -10.82
CA GLU A 123 5.63 26.77 -11.91
C GLU A 123 4.14 26.46 -12.09
N THR A 124 3.73 26.12 -13.31
CA THR A 124 2.33 25.75 -13.60
C THR A 124 2.03 24.33 -13.17
N LEU A 125 0.94 24.15 -12.43
CA LEU A 125 0.43 22.83 -12.05
C LEU A 125 -0.47 22.30 -13.16
N HIS A 126 -0.05 21.21 -13.81
CA HIS A 126 -0.80 20.55 -14.87
C HIS A 126 -1.68 19.43 -14.28
N THR A 127 -2.95 19.42 -14.68
CA THR A 127 -3.92 18.40 -14.27
C THR A 127 -4.17 17.44 -15.42
N PHE A 128 -3.92 16.16 -15.18
CA PHE A 128 -4.16 15.07 -16.13
C PHE A 128 -5.34 14.23 -15.65
N HIS A 129 -6.25 13.95 -16.57
CA HIS A 129 -7.47 13.19 -16.30
C HIS A 129 -7.37 11.78 -16.88
N SER A 130 -7.86 10.79 -16.13
CA SER A 130 -7.99 9.41 -16.62
C SER A 130 -8.96 9.33 -17.79
N VAL A 131 -8.73 8.37 -18.68
CA VAL A 131 -9.64 7.99 -19.77
C VAL A 131 -10.08 6.55 -19.53
N ASP A 132 -11.32 6.38 -19.06
CA ASP A 132 -11.85 5.09 -18.61
C ASP A 132 -12.85 4.50 -19.60
N PHE A 133 -12.95 3.16 -19.59
CA PHE A 133 -13.82 2.40 -20.47
C PHE A 133 -14.58 1.31 -19.72
N MET A 134 -15.87 1.14 -20.04
CA MET A 134 -16.69 0.04 -19.55
C MET A 134 -16.56 -1.19 -20.45
N ALA A 135 -16.61 -2.38 -19.84
CA ALA A 135 -16.74 -3.63 -20.57
C ALA A 135 -18.19 -3.81 -21.02
N ASN A 136 -18.40 -3.97 -22.34
CA ASN A 136 -19.72 -4.24 -22.88
C ASN A 136 -20.03 -5.73 -22.71
N ASN A 137 -20.80 -6.10 -21.68
CA ASN A 137 -21.36 -7.45 -21.55
C ASN A 137 -22.60 -7.53 -22.45
N LYS A 138 -22.40 -7.64 -23.76
CA LYS A 138 -23.43 -8.19 -24.64
C LYS A 138 -23.28 -9.71 -24.62
N ASP A 139 -24.40 -10.39 -24.39
CA ASP A 139 -24.65 -11.84 -24.43
C ASP A 139 -24.62 -12.58 -23.08
N GLU A 140 -25.66 -12.41 -22.27
CA GLU A 140 -26.01 -13.36 -21.18
C GLU A 140 -26.90 -14.54 -21.66
N THR A 141 -27.20 -14.67 -22.95
CA THR A 141 -28.11 -15.70 -23.47
C THR A 141 -27.55 -16.59 -24.59
N ALA A 142 -26.24 -16.87 -24.61
CA ALA A 142 -25.69 -17.90 -25.49
C ALA A 142 -24.66 -18.79 -24.79
N ASP A 143 -25.06 -20.04 -24.56
CA ASP A 143 -24.28 -21.25 -24.30
C ASP A 143 -22.80 -21.11 -23.92
N LYS A 144 -22.53 -21.32 -22.62
CA LYS A 144 -21.20 -21.39 -21.97
C LYS A 144 -20.31 -22.57 -22.41
N LYS A 145 -20.29 -22.99 -23.68
CA LYS A 145 -19.48 -24.16 -24.08
C LYS A 145 -18.48 -24.00 -25.21
N ARG A 146 -18.47 -22.92 -25.98
CA ARG A 146 -17.44 -22.74 -27.01
C ARG A 146 -17.20 -21.26 -27.27
N LEU A 147 -15.97 -20.77 -27.03
CA LEU A 147 -15.21 -19.86 -27.89
C LEU A 147 -14.09 -19.17 -27.07
N GLY A 148 -12.89 -19.09 -27.65
CA GLY A 148 -11.75 -18.38 -27.08
C GLY A 148 -12.06 -16.92 -26.75
N LYS A 149 -11.24 -16.34 -25.86
CA LYS A 149 -11.30 -14.95 -25.35
C LYS A 149 -11.68 -13.94 -26.45
N ARG A 150 -12.98 -13.70 -26.65
CA ARG A 150 -13.45 -12.55 -27.41
C ARG A 150 -13.17 -11.32 -26.53
N LYS A 151 -12.29 -10.42 -27.00
CA LYS A 151 -12.02 -9.15 -26.32
C LYS A 151 -13.32 -8.38 -26.26
N ALA A 152 -13.83 -8.13 -25.06
CA ALA A 152 -15.00 -7.28 -24.85
C ALA A 152 -14.75 -5.93 -25.52
N THR A 153 -15.71 -5.48 -26.33
CA THR A 153 -15.65 -4.16 -26.97
C THR A 153 -15.75 -3.12 -25.86
N LYS A 154 -14.69 -2.32 -25.69
CA LYS A 154 -14.63 -1.26 -24.69
C LYS A 154 -15.50 -0.10 -25.14
N VAL A 155 -16.51 0.25 -24.36
CA VAL A 155 -17.36 1.43 -24.60
C VAL A 155 -16.88 2.54 -23.67
N GLY A 156 -16.74 3.76 -24.18
CA GLY A 156 -16.35 4.91 -23.35
C GLY A 156 -17.36 5.14 -22.22
N LEU A 157 -16.87 5.55 -21.05
CA LEU A 157 -17.75 5.94 -19.95
C LEU A 157 -18.63 7.14 -20.36
N PRO A 158 -19.92 7.18 -19.95
CA PRO A 158 -20.72 8.39 -20.01
C PRO A 158 -20.02 9.55 -19.32
N GLU A 159 -20.07 10.74 -19.92
CA GLU A 159 -19.35 11.92 -19.43
C GLU A 159 -19.72 12.28 -17.98
N SER A 160 -20.99 12.11 -17.59
CA SER A 160 -21.44 12.31 -16.22
C SER A 160 -20.75 11.38 -15.21
N LEU A 161 -20.54 10.12 -15.60
CA LEU A 161 -19.89 9.11 -14.75
C LEU A 161 -18.37 9.33 -14.71
N GLN A 162 -17.77 9.74 -15.83
CA GLN A 162 -16.36 10.12 -15.90
C GLN A 162 -16.05 11.32 -14.99
N ARG A 163 -16.90 12.35 -15.02
CA ARG A 163 -16.77 13.51 -14.11
C ARG A 163 -16.92 13.11 -12.65
N LEU A 164 -17.88 12.25 -12.33
CA LEU A 164 -18.04 11.74 -10.97
C LEU A 164 -16.78 10.99 -10.52
N LEU A 165 -16.22 10.15 -11.39
CA LEU A 165 -14.99 9.40 -11.12
C LEU A 165 -13.78 10.32 -10.87
N TRP A 166 -13.67 11.44 -11.59
CA TRP A 166 -12.64 12.45 -11.31
C TRP A 166 -12.81 13.20 -9.98
N THR A 167 -14.02 13.23 -9.41
CA THR A 167 -14.26 13.82 -8.08
C THR A 167 -14.01 12.86 -6.92
N GLN A 168 -13.84 11.56 -7.19
CA GLN A 168 -13.60 10.58 -6.14
C GLN A 168 -12.17 10.67 -5.60
N GLU A 169 -12.02 10.41 -4.30
CA GLU A 169 -10.70 10.36 -3.68
C GLU A 169 -9.95 9.09 -4.13
N PRO A 170 -8.62 9.18 -4.41
CA PRO A 170 -7.82 8.04 -4.85
C PRO A 170 -7.86 6.83 -3.90
N HIS A 171 -8.12 7.07 -2.62
CA HIS A 171 -8.23 5.99 -1.64
C HIS A 171 -9.43 5.05 -1.86
N THR A 172 -10.42 5.45 -2.67
CA THR A 172 -11.62 4.65 -2.95
C THR A 172 -11.41 3.60 -4.06
N SER A 173 -10.32 3.71 -4.81
CA SER A 173 -10.07 2.95 -6.05
C SER A 173 -8.73 2.21 -6.00
N ASP A 174 -8.52 1.32 -5.03
CA ASP A 174 -7.25 0.59 -4.84
C ASP A 174 -6.00 1.48 -4.94
N HIS A 175 -6.12 2.75 -4.51
CA HIS A 175 -5.08 3.78 -4.58
C HIS A 175 -4.67 4.22 -5.99
N ILE A 176 -5.57 4.09 -6.95
CA ILE A 176 -5.39 4.54 -8.34
C ILE A 176 -6.14 5.88 -8.51
N PRO A 177 -5.44 7.02 -8.59
CA PRO A 177 -6.07 8.31 -8.77
C PRO A 177 -6.63 8.46 -10.19
N ALA A 178 -7.86 8.96 -10.30
CA ALA A 178 -8.46 9.33 -11.57
C ALA A 178 -7.93 10.67 -12.12
N VAL A 179 -7.36 11.50 -11.25
CA VAL A 179 -6.78 12.80 -11.60
C VAL A 179 -5.38 12.91 -11.03
N LEU A 180 -4.41 13.30 -11.86
CA LEU A 180 -3.01 13.46 -11.47
C LEU A 180 -2.58 14.91 -11.68
N LYS A 181 -2.07 15.55 -10.62
CA LYS A 181 -1.55 16.94 -10.64
C LYS A 181 -0.01 16.90 -10.62
N LEU A 182 0.66 17.46 -11.63
CA LEU A 182 2.13 17.49 -11.74
C LEU A 182 2.65 18.88 -12.10
N CYS A 183 3.82 19.23 -11.59
CA CYS A 183 4.57 20.42 -12.03
C CYS A 183 6.07 20.10 -12.17
N LYS A 184 6.79 20.96 -12.88
CA LYS A 184 8.19 20.74 -13.23
C LYS A 184 9.08 20.69 -11.98
N GLY A 185 9.89 19.63 -11.89
CA GLY A 185 10.84 19.43 -10.81
C GLY A 185 10.21 18.99 -9.48
N MET A 186 8.95 18.54 -9.47
CA MET A 186 8.40 17.80 -8.34
C MET A 186 9.17 16.50 -8.10
N PRO A 187 9.43 16.12 -6.84
CA PRO A 187 9.87 14.77 -6.52
C PRO A 187 8.72 13.79 -6.79
N VAL A 188 8.97 12.79 -7.65
CA VAL A 188 8.03 11.72 -8.00
C VAL A 188 8.56 10.41 -7.46
#